data_AF-A0AAD4IIQ8-F1
#
_entry.id   AF-A0AAD4IIQ8-F1
#
_cell.length_a   1.000
_cell.length_b   1.000
_cell.length_c   1.000
_cell.angle_alpha   90.00
_cell.angle_beta   90.00
_cell.angle_gamma   90.00
#
_symmetry.space_group_name_H-M   'P 1'
#
loop_
_entity.id
_entity.type
_entity.pdbx_description
1 polymer ?
#
loop_
_entity_poly.entity_id
_entity_poly.type
_entity_poly.pdbx_seq_one_letter_code
_entity_poly.pdbx_strand_id
1 'polypeptide(L)'
;MGEEFGGKLESNQRRVIVSKLLDPIHITFGNQEELIRARNKLLPKHFYRTFYETSATLSKYVSIDTHVKHRMPKLLKIKDEEAFQPVAEFTIHEFLNRGGIERHLVWNQKKDPSGYISVFNDLVPAKRRADFHYDQSQRIGQRVSIACINTNGLIPATVHAKCESEIQILLKRRLSGEVIQKRKTIYRDVDIPVWIHQKARDQYGATITLEQLEDSNADMWISITEIRKSNLKEDGPLGSIKRDSICAKGHDCEWLCCGPISDSRTVDVWPWDGKHFHTTDAGCPIRSFENSGQPWIWEKMKKMWIPDWIRKSTVMDQTGNKRRQNDDGQVECKRCKACERKNTSS
;
A
#
# COMPACT_ATOMS: atom_id res chain seq x y z
N MET A 1 -7.66 41.71 -5.88
CA MET A 1 -7.20 40.75 -6.90
C MET A 1 -7.17 39.27 -6.45
N GLY A 2 -7.66 38.91 -5.25
CA GLY A 2 -7.68 37.52 -4.77
C GLY A 2 -8.93 36.69 -5.12
N GLU A 3 -10.03 37.32 -5.53
CA GLU A 3 -11.34 36.65 -5.62
C GLU A 3 -11.55 35.80 -6.88
N GLU A 4 -10.88 36.11 -8.00
CA GLU A 4 -11.20 35.49 -9.29
C GLU A 4 -10.94 33.98 -9.37
N PHE A 5 -9.96 33.47 -8.62
CA PHE A 5 -9.64 32.04 -8.61
C PHE A 5 -10.27 31.30 -7.41
N GLY A 6 -10.74 32.03 -6.40
CA GLY A 6 -11.38 31.50 -5.18
C GLY A 6 -12.90 31.54 -5.20
N GLY A 7 -13.49 32.28 -6.14
CA GLY A 7 -14.92 32.39 -6.31
C GLY A 7 -15.63 31.06 -6.64
N LYS A 8 -16.96 31.09 -6.50
CA LYS A 8 -17.86 30.01 -6.90
C LYS A 8 -17.76 29.81 -8.41
N LEU A 9 -17.49 28.57 -8.84
CA LEU A 9 -17.47 28.20 -10.25
C LEU A 9 -18.89 28.12 -10.82
N GLU A 10 -19.03 28.43 -12.10
CA GLU A 10 -20.24 28.15 -12.87
C GLU A 10 -20.46 26.64 -13.01
N SER A 11 -21.70 26.21 -13.30
CA SER A 11 -22.06 24.79 -13.38
C SER A 11 -21.36 24.02 -14.50
N ASN A 12 -20.87 24.72 -15.53
CA ASN A 12 -20.08 24.20 -16.64
C ASN A 12 -18.57 24.39 -16.44
N GLN A 13 -18.11 24.92 -15.31
CA GLN A 13 -16.71 25.11 -15.01
C GLN A 13 -16.21 24.05 -14.02
N ARG A 14 -14.96 23.61 -14.19
CA ARG A 14 -14.24 22.85 -13.18
C ARG A 14 -12.87 23.44 -12.94
N ARG A 15 -12.42 23.42 -11.68
CA ARG A 15 -11.08 23.83 -11.30
C ARG A 15 -10.17 22.61 -11.25
N VAL A 16 -8.99 22.74 -11.82
CA VAL A 16 -7.91 21.74 -11.76
C VAL A 16 -6.70 22.43 -11.17
N ILE A 17 -6.06 21.78 -10.20
CA ILE A 17 -4.84 22.26 -9.58
C ILE A 17 -3.78 21.19 -9.84
N VAL A 18 -2.70 21.58 -10.48
CA VAL A 18 -1.51 20.74 -10.69
C VAL A 18 -0.39 21.35 -9.88
N SER A 19 0.29 20.55 -9.08
CA SER A 19 1.38 21.04 -8.21
C SER A 19 2.63 20.19 -8.40
N LYS A 20 3.80 20.82 -8.27
CA LYS A 20 5.09 20.15 -8.21
C LYS A 20 6.00 20.85 -7.22
N LEU A 21 6.88 20.07 -6.60
CA LEU A 21 7.97 20.63 -5.81
C LEU A 21 9.08 21.11 -6.75
N LEU A 22 9.73 22.22 -6.38
CA LEU A 22 10.83 22.83 -7.11
C LEU A 22 12.11 22.68 -6.30
N ASP A 23 13.22 22.58 -7.01
CA ASP A 23 14.55 22.63 -6.42
C ASP A 23 14.91 24.05 -5.94
N PRO A 24 15.76 24.17 -4.90
CA PRO A 24 16.33 23.07 -4.13
C PRO A 24 15.32 22.43 -3.15
N ILE A 25 15.36 21.10 -3.05
CA ILE A 25 14.63 20.33 -2.03
C ILE A 25 15.61 19.94 -0.92
N HIS A 26 15.28 20.32 0.31
CA HIS A 26 16.07 19.99 1.50
C HIS A 26 15.27 19.10 2.44
N ILE A 27 15.94 18.14 3.06
CA ILE A 27 15.34 17.25 4.04
C ILE A 27 16.09 17.44 5.34
N THR A 28 15.38 17.81 6.40
CA THR A 28 16.00 18.05 7.71
C THR A 28 15.58 16.99 8.73
N PHE A 29 16.46 16.77 9.70
CA PHE A 29 16.27 15.91 10.83
C PHE A 29 16.52 16.68 12.12
N GLY A 30 15.67 16.49 13.13
CA GLY A 30 15.95 16.98 14.48
C GLY A 30 15.74 18.48 14.70
N ASN A 31 15.07 19.20 13.79
CA ASN A 31 14.49 20.49 14.13
C ASN A 31 13.33 20.30 15.13
N GLN A 32 12.80 21.41 15.63
CA GLN A 32 11.79 21.40 16.68
C GLN A 32 10.57 20.55 16.33
N GLU A 33 10.14 20.57 15.06
CA GLU A 33 8.97 19.81 14.60
C GLU A 33 9.23 18.30 14.58
N GLU A 34 10.40 17.84 14.11
CA GLU A 34 10.78 16.42 14.17
C GLU A 34 10.91 15.96 15.62
N LEU A 35 11.50 16.79 16.49
CA LEU A 35 11.67 16.47 17.91
C LEU A 35 10.32 16.33 18.62
N ILE A 36 9.35 17.20 18.31
CA ILE A 36 7.98 17.08 18.82
C ILE A 36 7.35 15.76 18.36
N ARG A 37 7.48 15.41 17.07
CA ARG A 37 6.94 14.17 16.53
C ARG A 37 7.58 12.92 17.12
N ALA A 38 8.90 12.94 17.32
CA ALA A 38 9.63 11.86 18.00
C ALA A 38 9.14 11.66 19.44
N ARG A 39 8.99 12.76 20.20
CA ARG A 39 8.51 12.73 21.59
C ARG A 39 7.07 12.24 21.71
N ASN A 40 6.21 12.58 20.74
CA ASN A 40 4.81 12.18 20.72
C ASN A 40 4.60 10.70 20.34
N LYS A 41 5.66 9.95 19.99
CA LYS A 41 5.61 8.52 19.63
C LYS A 41 4.55 8.20 18.57
N LEU A 42 4.46 9.05 17.54
CA LEU A 42 3.45 8.92 16.49
C LEU A 42 3.67 7.72 15.57
N LEU A 43 4.92 7.23 15.47
CA LEU A 43 5.27 6.06 14.67
C LEU A 43 4.75 4.78 15.36
N PRO A 44 3.90 3.98 14.71
CA PRO A 44 3.49 2.69 15.25
C PRO A 44 4.67 1.71 15.24
N LYS A 45 4.64 0.70 16.10
CA LYS A 45 5.67 -0.35 16.16
C LYS A 45 5.76 -1.17 14.86
N HIS A 46 4.61 -1.37 14.20
CA HIS A 46 4.52 -2.07 12.93
C HIS A 46 3.47 -1.38 12.06
N PHE A 47 3.67 -1.47 10.75
CA PHE A 47 2.62 -1.23 9.78
C PHE A 47 1.97 -2.54 9.36
N TYR A 48 0.72 -2.48 8.92
CA TYR A 48 -0.04 -3.62 8.44
C TYR A 48 -0.56 -3.35 7.04
N ARG A 49 -0.22 -4.21 6.10
CA ARG A 49 -0.64 -4.07 4.70
C ARG A 49 -1.56 -5.19 4.31
N THR A 50 -2.81 -4.86 3.99
CA THR A 50 -3.73 -5.78 3.32
C THR A 50 -3.41 -5.82 1.83
N PHE A 51 -3.27 -7.02 1.28
CA PHE A 51 -3.04 -7.24 -0.14
C PHE A 51 -3.71 -8.52 -0.63
N TYR A 52 -3.83 -8.65 -1.94
CA TYR A 52 -4.52 -9.75 -2.61
C TYR A 52 -4.05 -9.86 -4.05
N GLU A 53 -4.42 -10.95 -4.73
CA GLU A 53 -3.91 -11.36 -6.05
C GLU A 53 -4.08 -10.31 -7.17
N THR A 54 -5.11 -9.46 -7.04
CA THR A 54 -5.45 -8.44 -8.05
C THR A 54 -5.20 -7.03 -7.56
N SER A 55 -4.42 -6.88 -6.49
CA SER A 55 -4.01 -5.58 -5.97
C SER A 55 -3.12 -4.84 -6.98
N ALA A 56 -3.18 -3.50 -6.96
CA ALA A 56 -2.40 -2.63 -7.86
C ALA A 56 -0.94 -2.45 -7.40
N THR A 57 -0.39 -3.39 -6.66
CA THR A 57 0.99 -3.41 -6.17
C THR A 57 1.49 -4.83 -6.32
N LEU A 58 2.65 -5.01 -6.92
CA LEU A 58 3.24 -6.35 -7.01
C LEU A 58 3.69 -6.79 -5.62
N SER A 59 3.62 -8.10 -5.38
CA SER A 59 3.93 -8.71 -4.08
C SER A 59 4.64 -10.03 -4.28
N LYS A 60 5.73 -10.24 -3.54
CA LYS A 60 6.49 -11.51 -3.50
C LYS A 60 5.66 -12.66 -2.92
N TYR A 61 4.66 -12.31 -2.11
CA TYR A 61 3.76 -13.24 -1.41
C TYR A 61 2.53 -13.63 -2.22
N VAL A 62 2.49 -13.26 -3.50
CA VAL A 62 1.43 -13.63 -4.45
C VAL A 62 2.07 -14.39 -5.61
N SER A 63 1.48 -15.52 -5.99
CA SER A 63 1.99 -16.30 -7.12
C SER A 63 1.98 -15.50 -8.42
N ILE A 64 3.06 -15.62 -9.21
CA ILE A 64 3.19 -15.03 -10.56
C ILE A 64 1.99 -15.38 -11.45
N ASP A 65 1.48 -16.61 -11.31
CA ASP A 65 0.34 -17.10 -12.12
C ASP A 65 -0.97 -16.37 -11.80
N THR A 66 -1.06 -15.74 -10.63
CA THR A 66 -2.26 -15.07 -10.13
C THR A 66 -2.17 -13.55 -10.13
N HIS A 67 -0.98 -12.99 -10.36
CA HIS A 67 -0.81 -11.55 -10.47
C HIS A 67 -1.63 -11.02 -11.64
N VAL A 68 -2.36 -9.93 -11.42
CA VAL A 68 -3.00 -9.22 -12.53
C VAL A 68 -1.91 -8.75 -13.49
N LYS A 69 -2.00 -9.23 -14.74
CA LYS A 69 -1.15 -8.74 -15.82
C LYS A 69 -1.23 -7.22 -15.86
N HIS A 70 -0.10 -6.59 -15.63
CA HIS A 70 -0.04 -5.15 -15.51
C HIS A 70 -0.47 -4.48 -16.83
N ARG A 71 -1.18 -3.34 -16.73
CA ARG A 71 -1.80 -2.68 -17.89
C ARG A 71 -0.77 -2.04 -18.83
N MET A 72 0.36 -1.55 -18.31
CA MET A 72 1.44 -0.96 -19.10
C MET A 72 2.58 -1.98 -19.37
N PRO A 73 3.54 -2.28 -18.45
CA PRO A 73 4.44 -3.43 -18.67
C PRO A 73 3.81 -4.78 -18.29
N LYS A 74 3.24 -5.51 -19.26
CA LYS A 74 2.67 -6.86 -19.04
C LYS A 74 3.65 -7.88 -18.45
N LEU A 75 4.96 -7.63 -18.55
CA LEU A 75 6.05 -8.48 -18.08
C LEU A 75 6.71 -7.95 -16.80
N LEU A 76 6.16 -6.93 -16.14
CA LEU A 76 6.71 -6.41 -14.90
C LEU A 76 6.71 -7.52 -13.85
N LYS A 77 7.90 -7.84 -13.36
CA LYS A 77 8.12 -8.76 -12.24
C LYS A 77 8.58 -7.96 -11.04
N ILE A 78 8.22 -8.44 -9.86
CA ILE A 78 8.78 -7.89 -8.62
C ILE A 78 10.29 -8.14 -8.58
N LYS A 79 11.06 -7.17 -8.07
CA LYS A 79 12.50 -7.37 -7.83
C LYS A 79 12.74 -8.28 -6.62
N ASP A 80 13.83 -9.03 -6.61
CA ASP A 80 14.07 -10.10 -5.63
C ASP A 80 14.13 -9.63 -4.16
N GLU A 81 14.63 -8.40 -3.94
CA GLU A 81 14.79 -7.78 -2.62
C GLU A 81 13.55 -6.99 -2.16
N GLU A 82 12.51 -6.91 -2.98
CA GLU A 82 11.29 -6.16 -2.70
C GLU A 82 10.18 -7.13 -2.25
N ALA A 83 9.57 -6.86 -1.10
CA ALA A 83 8.34 -7.53 -0.68
C ALA A 83 7.13 -6.99 -1.44
N PHE A 84 7.12 -5.67 -1.65
CA PHE A 84 6.06 -4.97 -2.37
C PHE A 84 6.65 -3.92 -3.30
N GLN A 85 6.17 -3.88 -4.54
CA GLN A 85 6.63 -2.92 -5.55
C GLN A 85 5.44 -2.10 -6.09
N PRO A 86 5.49 -0.77 -6.02
CA PRO A 86 4.48 0.06 -6.65
C PRO A 86 4.57 -0.07 -8.16
N VAL A 87 3.48 0.23 -8.85
CA VAL A 87 3.43 0.10 -10.31
C VAL A 87 4.17 1.23 -11.01
N ALA A 88 4.07 2.44 -10.47
CA ALA A 88 4.87 3.58 -10.91
C ALA A 88 6.11 3.69 -10.04
N GLU A 89 7.18 4.21 -10.62
CA GLU A 89 8.33 4.71 -9.88
C GLU A 89 7.93 5.96 -9.12
N PHE A 90 8.36 6.06 -7.87
CA PHE A 90 8.09 7.21 -7.03
C PHE A 90 9.20 8.25 -7.20
N THR A 91 8.84 9.48 -7.53
CA THR A 91 9.73 10.64 -7.50
C THR A 91 9.14 11.72 -6.59
N ILE A 92 9.99 12.42 -5.84
CA ILE A 92 9.54 13.46 -4.90
C ILE A 92 8.81 14.58 -5.66
N HIS A 93 9.36 15.06 -6.79
CA HIS A 93 8.76 16.14 -7.57
C HIS A 93 7.33 15.84 -8.03
N GLU A 94 7.06 14.61 -8.49
CA GLU A 94 5.76 14.24 -9.09
C GLU A 94 4.74 13.74 -8.08
N PHE A 95 5.18 13.03 -7.03
CA PHE A 95 4.26 12.35 -6.12
C PHE A 95 4.12 13.04 -4.77
N LEU A 96 5.18 13.70 -4.25
CA LEU A 96 5.14 14.37 -2.93
C LEU A 96 4.49 15.74 -3.02
N ASN A 97 3.29 15.78 -3.58
CA ASN A 97 2.42 16.93 -3.64
C ASN A 97 0.98 16.47 -3.38
N ARG A 98 0.10 17.44 -3.15
CA ARG A 98 -1.32 17.17 -2.85
C ARG A 98 -1.97 16.26 -3.91
N GLY A 99 -1.80 16.59 -5.20
CA GLY A 99 -2.44 15.85 -6.29
C GLY A 99 -1.95 14.39 -6.37
N GLY A 100 -0.65 14.16 -6.15
CA GLY A 100 -0.07 12.82 -6.10
C GLY A 100 -0.62 11.96 -4.97
N ILE A 101 -0.75 12.54 -3.76
CA ILE A 101 -1.32 11.86 -2.59
C ILE A 101 -2.82 11.60 -2.78
N GLU A 102 -3.60 12.61 -3.18
CA GLU A 102 -5.06 12.46 -3.39
C GLU A 102 -5.38 11.41 -4.45
N ARG A 103 -4.63 11.39 -5.55
CA ARG A 103 -4.76 10.37 -6.60
C ARG A 103 -4.58 8.96 -6.05
N HIS A 104 -3.67 8.76 -5.08
CA HIS A 104 -3.49 7.46 -4.43
C HIS A 104 -4.65 7.12 -3.47
N LEU A 105 -5.16 8.09 -2.71
CA LEU A 105 -6.21 7.83 -1.73
C LEU A 105 -7.59 7.60 -2.38
N VAL A 106 -7.88 8.28 -3.49
CA VAL A 106 -9.17 8.19 -4.17
C VAL A 106 -9.18 7.00 -5.14
N TRP A 107 -9.95 5.96 -4.80
CA TRP A 107 -10.04 4.72 -5.57
C TRP A 107 -10.30 4.92 -7.07
N ASN A 108 -11.24 5.81 -7.42
CA ASN A 108 -11.62 6.08 -8.82
C ASN A 108 -10.57 6.87 -9.62
N GLN A 109 -9.54 7.41 -8.96
CA GLN A 109 -8.45 8.14 -9.60
C GLN A 109 -7.19 7.27 -9.82
N LYS A 110 -7.19 6.01 -9.36
CA LYS A 110 -6.11 5.03 -9.58
C LYS A 110 -6.03 4.50 -11.02
N LYS A 111 -6.52 5.27 -12.00
CA LYS A 111 -6.38 4.94 -13.44
C LYS A 111 -4.90 4.99 -13.83
N ASP A 112 -4.21 6.01 -13.34
CA ASP A 112 -2.78 6.16 -13.51
C ASP A 112 -2.07 5.43 -12.37
N PRO A 113 -0.97 4.70 -12.67
CA PRO A 113 -0.16 4.07 -11.65
C PRO A 113 0.27 5.02 -10.53
N SER A 114 0.28 4.50 -9.31
CA SER A 114 0.77 5.24 -8.14
C SER A 114 2.14 4.72 -7.73
N GLY A 115 3.05 5.64 -7.38
CA GLY A 115 4.33 5.34 -6.73
C GLY A 115 4.22 5.05 -5.23
N TYR A 116 3.01 5.13 -4.65
CA TYR A 116 2.79 4.87 -3.24
C TYR A 116 2.34 3.44 -2.96
N ILE A 117 2.68 2.94 -1.78
CA ILE A 117 2.14 1.70 -1.21
C ILE A 117 1.42 2.03 0.10
N SER A 118 0.11 1.83 0.13
CA SER A 118 -0.73 2.05 1.33
C SER A 118 -0.56 0.94 2.37
N VAL A 119 -0.45 1.33 3.63
CA VAL A 119 -0.40 0.48 4.82
C VAL A 119 -1.21 1.12 5.95
N PHE A 120 -1.50 0.37 7.01
CA PHE A 120 -2.22 0.83 8.19
C PHE A 120 -1.33 0.84 9.43
N ASN A 121 -1.56 1.78 10.33
CA ASN A 121 -0.84 1.88 11.60
C ASN A 121 -1.30 0.88 12.68
N ASP A 122 -2.35 0.12 12.42
CA ASP A 122 -2.89 -0.87 13.34
C ASP A 122 -3.50 -2.07 12.58
N LEU A 123 -3.62 -3.20 13.27
CA LEU A 123 -4.15 -4.43 12.68
C LEU A 123 -5.67 -4.37 12.45
N VAL A 124 -6.43 -3.67 13.31
CA VAL A 124 -7.89 -3.55 13.17
C VAL A 124 -8.31 -2.93 11.84
N PRO A 125 -7.79 -1.77 11.41
CA PRO A 125 -8.13 -1.21 10.10
C PRO A 125 -7.64 -2.09 8.93
N ALA A 126 -6.52 -2.80 9.07
CA ALA A 126 -6.06 -3.76 8.07
C ALA A 126 -7.04 -4.94 7.90
N LYS A 127 -7.57 -5.48 9.00
CA LYS A 127 -8.62 -6.52 8.98
C LYS A 127 -9.90 -6.01 8.33
N ARG A 128 -10.39 -4.83 8.72
CA ARG A 128 -11.56 -4.21 8.08
C ARG A 128 -11.36 -4.04 6.57
N ARG A 129 -10.14 -3.70 6.13
CA ARG A 129 -9.80 -3.63 4.71
C ARG A 129 -9.79 -5.01 4.05
N ALA A 130 -9.34 -6.05 4.76
CA ALA A 130 -9.39 -7.42 4.29
C ALA A 130 -10.84 -7.88 4.09
N ASP A 131 -11.71 -7.66 5.08
CA ASP A 131 -13.15 -7.93 5.03
C ASP A 131 -13.79 -7.25 3.82
N PHE A 132 -13.50 -5.95 3.63
CA PHE A 132 -14.01 -5.20 2.50
C PHE A 132 -13.59 -5.82 1.15
N HIS A 133 -12.32 -6.20 1.00
CA HIS A 133 -11.84 -6.84 -0.22
C HIS A 133 -12.43 -8.23 -0.43
N TYR A 134 -12.74 -8.94 0.66
CA TYR A 134 -13.29 -10.29 0.61
C TYR A 134 -14.79 -10.30 0.28
N ASP A 135 -15.59 -9.45 0.91
CA ASP A 135 -17.06 -9.57 0.86
C ASP A 135 -17.78 -8.42 0.13
N GLN A 136 -17.16 -7.24 0.06
CA GLN A 136 -17.86 -6.00 -0.30
C GLN A 136 -17.33 -5.34 -1.59
N SER A 137 -16.16 -5.76 -2.08
CA SER A 137 -15.56 -5.19 -3.27
C SER A 137 -16.21 -5.74 -4.54
N GLN A 138 -16.38 -4.89 -5.55
CA GLN A 138 -16.72 -5.34 -6.92
C GLN A 138 -15.69 -6.31 -7.51
N ARG A 139 -14.46 -6.28 -6.99
CA ARG A 139 -13.39 -7.24 -7.31
C ARG A 139 -13.08 -8.01 -6.03
N ILE A 140 -13.90 -9.03 -5.76
CA ILE A 140 -13.71 -9.93 -4.61
C ILE A 140 -12.30 -10.50 -4.67
N GLY A 141 -11.48 -10.16 -3.68
CA GLY A 141 -10.18 -10.77 -3.46
C GLY A 141 -10.39 -12.15 -2.86
N GLN A 142 -9.99 -13.19 -3.58
CA GLN A 142 -10.16 -14.58 -3.13
C GLN A 142 -8.97 -15.05 -2.28
N ARG A 143 -7.82 -14.39 -2.41
CA ARG A 143 -6.54 -14.75 -1.78
C ARG A 143 -6.00 -13.56 -1.01
N VAL A 144 -6.77 -13.11 -0.02
CA VAL A 144 -6.42 -11.95 0.80
C VAL A 144 -5.42 -12.35 1.88
N SER A 145 -4.44 -11.47 2.11
CA SER A 145 -3.42 -11.64 3.15
C SER A 145 -3.12 -10.28 3.79
N ILE A 146 -2.55 -10.31 5.00
CA ILE A 146 -2.06 -9.11 5.68
C ILE A 146 -0.59 -9.32 6.02
N ALA A 147 0.27 -8.40 5.59
CA ALA A 147 1.68 -8.36 5.97
C ALA A 147 1.89 -7.44 7.16
N CYS A 148 2.77 -7.85 8.08
CA CYS A 148 3.35 -7.03 9.14
C CYS A 148 4.69 -6.49 8.69
N ILE A 149 4.85 -5.17 8.75
CA ILE A 149 6.02 -4.46 8.26
C ILE A 149 6.64 -3.71 9.43
N ASN A 150 7.94 -3.89 9.63
CA ASN A 150 8.69 -3.26 10.70
C ASN A 150 8.96 -1.78 10.40
N THR A 151 8.78 -0.94 11.42
CA THR A 151 9.06 0.50 11.37
C THR A 151 10.41 0.86 11.98
N ASN A 152 11.18 -0.13 12.46
CA ASN A 152 12.51 0.09 13.01
C ASN A 152 13.38 0.94 12.08
N GLY A 153 14.17 1.82 12.71
CA GLY A 153 15.05 2.75 12.04
C GLY A 153 14.35 3.96 11.44
N LEU A 154 13.01 4.02 11.33
CA LEU A 154 12.34 5.22 10.85
C LEU A 154 12.41 6.33 11.92
N ILE A 155 12.84 7.51 11.49
CA ILE A 155 12.87 8.72 12.31
C ILE A 155 12.12 9.86 11.61
N PRO A 156 11.55 10.81 12.36
CA PRO A 156 10.84 11.93 11.76
C PRO A 156 11.82 12.86 11.04
N ALA A 157 11.42 13.32 9.85
CA ALA A 157 12.14 14.28 9.02
C ALA A 157 11.15 15.19 8.29
N THR A 158 11.58 16.37 7.85
CA THR A 158 10.72 17.30 7.10
C THR A 158 11.34 17.61 5.75
N VAL A 159 10.54 17.48 4.70
CA VAL A 159 10.92 17.92 3.35
C VAL A 159 10.51 19.38 3.21
N HIS A 160 11.51 20.24 3.01
CA HIS A 160 11.35 21.65 2.73
C HIS A 160 11.56 21.89 1.24
N ALA A 161 10.57 22.51 0.61
CA ALA A 161 10.66 22.83 -0.81
C ALA A 161 9.78 24.04 -1.14
N LYS A 162 10.06 24.66 -2.29
CA LYS A 162 9.13 25.58 -2.91
C LYS A 162 8.15 24.78 -3.77
N CYS A 163 6.85 24.91 -3.53
CA CYS A 163 5.81 24.30 -4.34
C CYS A 163 5.28 25.30 -5.37
N GLU A 164 5.34 24.92 -6.64
CA GLU A 164 4.61 25.59 -7.71
C GLU A 164 3.25 24.91 -7.88
N SER A 165 2.17 25.70 -7.87
CA SER A 165 0.82 25.22 -8.17
C SER A 165 0.23 26.01 -9.33
N GLU A 166 -0.13 25.32 -10.41
CA GLU A 166 -0.89 25.87 -11.52
C GLU A 166 -2.38 25.60 -11.31
N ILE A 167 -3.16 26.66 -11.17
CA ILE A 167 -4.62 26.62 -11.03
C ILE A 167 -5.22 26.93 -12.40
N GLN A 168 -5.97 25.96 -12.94
CA GLN A 168 -6.70 26.08 -14.19
C GLN A 168 -8.21 26.08 -13.92
N ILE A 169 -8.94 27.02 -14.53
CA ILE A 169 -10.39 26.96 -14.63
C ILE A 169 -10.71 26.46 -16.03
N LEU A 170 -11.26 25.24 -16.10
CA LEU A 170 -11.67 24.59 -17.34
C LEU A 170 -13.16 24.82 -17.57
N LEU A 171 -13.53 25.26 -18.77
CA LEU A 171 -14.90 25.41 -19.21
C LEU A 171 -15.30 24.19 -20.05
N LYS A 172 -16.34 23.47 -19.63
CA LYS A 172 -16.92 22.35 -20.36
C LYS A 172 -17.88 22.87 -21.43
N ARG A 173 -17.49 22.72 -22.69
CA ARG A 173 -18.33 23.03 -23.85
C ARG A 173 -19.05 21.77 -24.31
N ARG A 174 -20.34 21.88 -24.67
CA ARG A 174 -21.19 20.73 -25.01
C ARG A 174 -20.65 19.89 -26.19
N LEU A 175 -19.91 20.50 -27.12
CA LEU A 175 -19.48 19.85 -28.37
C LEU A 175 -17.95 19.82 -28.58
N SER A 176 -17.18 20.59 -27.83
CA SER A 176 -15.73 20.78 -28.06
C SER A 176 -14.85 20.37 -26.87
N GLY A 177 -15.40 19.61 -25.92
CA GLY A 177 -14.67 19.16 -24.74
C GLY A 177 -14.41 20.29 -23.74
N GLU A 178 -13.30 20.19 -23.03
CA GLU A 178 -12.91 21.16 -22.01
C GLU A 178 -11.84 22.12 -22.54
N VAL A 179 -12.01 23.42 -22.29
CA VAL A 179 -11.06 24.46 -22.70
C VAL A 179 -10.59 25.21 -21.46
N ILE A 180 -9.30 25.51 -21.38
CA ILE A 180 -8.74 26.35 -20.32
C ILE A 180 -9.28 27.78 -20.51
N GLN A 181 -10.08 28.24 -19.57
CA GLN A 181 -10.64 29.60 -19.56
C GLN A 181 -9.72 30.57 -18.82
N LYS A 182 -9.18 30.15 -17.68
CA LYS A 182 -8.24 30.94 -16.88
C LYS A 182 -7.12 30.05 -16.35
N ARG A 183 -5.94 30.63 -16.19
CA ARG A 183 -4.75 29.98 -15.62
C ARG A 183 -4.04 30.95 -14.69
N LYS A 184 -3.56 30.46 -13.55
CA LYS A 184 -2.70 31.20 -12.63
C LYS A 184 -1.70 30.27 -11.98
N THR A 185 -0.45 30.70 -11.93
CA THR A 185 0.60 30.01 -11.18
C THR A 185 0.79 30.72 -9.84
N ILE A 186 0.89 29.94 -8.77
CA ILE A 186 1.25 30.42 -7.44
C ILE A 186 2.46 29.65 -6.93
N TYR A 187 3.23 30.30 -6.07
CA TYR A 187 4.39 29.72 -5.41
C TYR A 187 4.24 29.87 -3.91
N ARG A 188 4.64 28.85 -3.17
CA ARG A 188 4.64 28.85 -1.70
C ARG A 188 5.68 27.88 -1.19
N ASP A 189 6.18 28.15 0.00
CA ASP A 189 7.02 27.18 0.70
C ASP A 189 6.13 26.09 1.32
N VAL A 190 6.64 24.86 1.32
CA VAL A 190 5.97 23.69 1.91
C VAL A 190 6.93 22.92 2.80
N ASP A 191 6.37 22.46 3.91
CA ASP A 191 7.02 21.65 4.93
C ASP A 191 6.22 20.36 5.06
N ILE A 192 6.78 19.28 4.52
CA ILE A 192 6.07 18.01 4.38
C ILE A 192 6.62 17.04 5.43
N PRO A 193 5.82 16.66 6.45
CA PRO A 193 6.26 15.71 7.46
C PRO A 193 6.39 14.32 6.83
N VAL A 194 7.59 13.76 6.91
CA VAL A 194 7.93 12.42 6.46
C VAL A 194 8.60 11.63 7.58
N TRP A 195 8.76 10.33 7.37
CA TRP A 195 9.56 9.43 8.20
C TRP A 195 10.56 8.71 7.31
N ILE A 196 11.84 8.85 7.60
CA ILE A 196 12.93 8.34 6.77
C ILE A 196 13.80 7.42 7.62
N HIS A 197 14.35 6.37 7.02
CA HIS A 197 15.27 5.50 7.73
C HIS A 197 16.53 6.26 8.17
N GLN A 198 16.86 6.11 9.45
CA GLN A 198 17.94 6.74 10.19
C GLN A 198 19.30 6.71 9.47
N LYS A 199 19.55 5.67 8.66
CA LYS A 199 20.77 5.54 7.85
C LYS A 199 21.05 6.75 6.96
N ALA A 200 20.02 7.42 6.42
CA ALA A 200 20.23 8.61 5.58
C ALA A 200 20.88 9.74 6.40
N ARG A 201 20.38 9.96 7.62
CA ARG A 201 20.94 10.94 8.55
C ARG A 201 22.32 10.54 9.05
N ASP A 202 22.55 9.26 9.33
CA ASP A 202 23.87 8.78 9.79
C ASP A 202 24.94 8.94 8.71
N GLN A 203 24.56 8.78 7.43
CA GLN A 203 25.46 8.87 6.29
C GLN A 203 25.75 10.32 5.87
N TYR A 204 24.73 11.18 5.83
CA TYR A 204 24.83 12.52 5.22
C TYR A 204 24.62 13.68 6.20
N GLY A 205 24.21 13.41 7.44
CA GLY A 205 24.05 14.41 8.49
C GLY A 205 22.61 14.90 8.69
N ALA A 206 22.45 15.99 9.43
CA ALA A 206 21.14 16.49 9.89
C ALA A 206 20.31 17.19 8.79
N THR A 207 20.94 17.61 7.70
CA THR A 207 20.26 18.21 6.54
C THR A 207 20.84 17.56 5.29
N ILE A 208 19.97 17.01 4.44
CA ILE A 208 20.37 16.28 3.24
C ILE A 208 19.62 16.80 2.02
N THR A 209 20.19 16.58 0.84
CA THR A 209 19.53 16.84 -0.46
C THR A 209 18.67 15.65 -0.89
N LEU A 210 17.87 15.82 -1.95
CA LEU A 210 17.16 14.71 -2.59
C LEU A 210 18.13 13.64 -3.11
N GLU A 211 19.20 14.04 -3.79
CA GLU A 211 20.23 13.14 -4.33
C GLU A 211 20.85 12.28 -3.22
N GLN A 212 21.17 12.89 -2.07
CA GLN A 212 21.70 12.17 -0.91
C GLN A 212 20.67 11.19 -0.30
N LEU A 213 19.38 11.52 -0.32
CA LEU A 213 18.34 10.57 0.09
C LEU A 213 18.32 9.35 -0.85
N GLU A 214 18.35 9.58 -2.16
CA GLU A 214 18.37 8.52 -3.18
C GLU A 214 19.62 7.64 -3.03
N ASP A 215 20.80 8.25 -2.90
CA ASP A 215 22.08 7.54 -2.71
C ASP A 215 22.12 6.73 -1.41
N SER A 216 21.41 7.17 -0.36
CA SER A 216 21.31 6.40 0.90
C SER A 216 20.46 5.13 0.76
N ASN A 217 19.67 5.03 -0.32
CA ASN A 217 18.65 4.00 -0.53
C ASN A 217 17.68 3.88 0.68
N ALA A 218 17.47 4.98 1.41
CA ALA A 218 16.55 5.01 2.55
C ALA A 218 15.12 5.11 2.06
N ASP A 219 14.26 4.33 2.68
CA ASP A 219 12.84 4.42 2.44
C ASP A 219 12.22 5.60 3.19
N MET A 220 11.19 6.15 2.57
CA MET A 220 10.46 7.31 3.05
C MET A 220 8.98 6.95 3.19
N TRP A 221 8.37 7.43 4.28
CA TRP A 221 6.97 7.19 4.59
C TRP A 221 6.26 8.48 4.95
N ILE A 222 4.96 8.54 4.66
CA ILE A 222 4.10 9.63 5.06
C ILE A 222 2.89 9.13 5.83
N SER A 223 2.57 9.84 6.91
CA SER A 223 1.35 9.64 7.69
C SER A 223 0.26 10.58 7.16
N ILE A 224 -0.89 10.04 6.74
CA ILE A 224 -1.99 10.89 6.25
C ILE A 224 -2.46 11.86 7.34
N THR A 225 -2.44 11.44 8.59
CA THR A 225 -2.80 12.28 9.74
C THR A 225 -1.82 13.44 9.94
N GLU A 226 -0.53 13.25 9.68
CA GLU A 226 0.45 14.34 9.75
C GLU A 226 0.35 15.27 8.53
N ILE A 227 0.16 14.73 7.33
CA ILE A 227 -0.04 15.54 6.12
C ILE A 227 -1.23 16.49 6.29
N ARG A 228 -2.32 16.06 6.92
CA ARG A 228 -3.48 16.93 7.25
C ARG A 228 -3.16 18.11 8.17
N LYS A 229 -2.05 18.04 8.90
CA LYS A 229 -1.59 19.11 9.80
C LYS A 229 -0.53 19.99 9.15
N SER A 230 0.08 19.53 8.05
CA SER A 230 1.08 20.29 7.30
C SER A 230 0.46 21.43 6.47
N ASN A 231 1.31 22.35 6.02
CA ASN A 231 0.94 23.38 5.06
C ASN A 231 0.76 22.81 3.63
N LEU A 232 1.10 21.53 3.35
CA LEU A 232 0.90 20.93 2.03
C LEU A 232 -0.57 20.96 1.57
N LYS A 233 -1.52 20.86 2.49
CA LYS A 233 -2.97 20.90 2.20
C LYS A 233 -3.48 22.27 1.73
N GLU A 234 -2.73 23.34 2.00
CA GLU A 234 -3.17 24.69 1.69
C GLU A 234 -3.02 24.94 0.18
N ASP A 235 -4.12 25.08 -0.55
CA ASP A 235 -4.10 25.41 -2.00
C ASP A 235 -3.75 26.89 -2.27
N GLY A 236 -2.89 27.48 -1.42
CA GLY A 236 -2.68 28.92 -1.36
C GLY A 236 -3.96 29.67 -0.97
N PRO A 237 -4.26 30.86 -1.55
CA PRO A 237 -5.30 31.77 -1.08
C PRO A 237 -6.75 31.27 -1.30
N LEU A 238 -6.95 30.01 -1.68
CA LEU A 238 -8.22 29.45 -2.17
C LEU A 238 -8.96 28.60 -1.15
N GLY A 239 -8.79 28.92 0.14
CA GLY A 239 -9.25 28.15 1.29
C GLY A 239 -10.53 27.33 1.09
N SER A 240 -10.49 26.07 1.55
CA SER A 240 -11.65 25.20 1.77
C SER A 240 -12.47 24.80 0.52
N ILE A 241 -11.84 24.24 -0.51
CA ILE A 241 -12.61 23.49 -1.50
C ILE A 241 -13.09 22.17 -0.86
N LYS A 242 -14.41 21.98 -0.79
CA LYS A 242 -15.17 20.89 -0.12
C LYS A 242 -14.81 19.43 -0.51
N ARG A 243 -13.75 19.18 -1.29
CA ARG A 243 -13.31 17.84 -1.71
C ARG A 243 -11.82 17.60 -1.46
N ASP A 244 -11.34 18.01 -0.30
CA ASP A 244 -10.01 17.64 0.14
C ASP A 244 -10.01 16.15 0.53
N SER A 245 -9.50 15.31 -0.37
CA SER A 245 -9.48 13.86 -0.19
C SER A 245 -8.41 13.44 0.81
N ILE A 246 -7.35 14.25 0.98
CA ILE A 246 -6.42 14.09 2.08
C ILE A 246 -7.16 14.29 3.40
N CYS A 247 -8.08 15.27 3.47
CA CYS A 247 -8.94 15.52 4.63
C CYS A 247 -10.22 14.67 4.68
N ALA A 248 -10.46 13.74 3.75
CA ALA A 248 -11.64 12.88 3.79
C ALA A 248 -11.58 11.92 4.97
N LYS A 249 -12.71 11.70 5.64
CA LYS A 249 -12.80 10.71 6.72
C LYS A 249 -12.49 9.32 6.19
N GLY A 250 -11.75 8.52 6.97
CA GLY A 250 -11.49 7.10 6.68
C GLY A 250 -10.03 6.74 6.38
N HIS A 251 -9.15 7.72 6.27
CA HIS A 251 -7.71 7.53 6.01
C HIS A 251 -6.82 7.83 7.24
N ASP A 252 -7.41 8.03 8.42
CA ASP A 252 -6.73 8.48 9.64
C ASP A 252 -5.68 7.47 10.15
N CYS A 253 -5.87 6.19 9.80
CA CYS A 253 -4.98 5.08 10.12
C CYS A 253 -4.00 4.76 8.98
N GLU A 254 -4.09 5.45 7.84
CA GLU A 254 -3.36 5.12 6.63
C GLU A 254 -2.01 5.84 6.60
N TRP A 255 -1.00 5.08 6.17
CA TRP A 255 0.36 5.52 5.91
C TRP A 255 0.74 5.10 4.50
N LEU A 256 1.57 5.89 3.83
CA LEU A 256 2.02 5.60 2.47
C LEU A 256 3.54 5.44 2.47
N CYS A 257 4.02 4.30 1.99
CA CYS A 257 5.42 4.15 1.58
C CYS A 257 5.63 4.87 0.25
N CYS A 258 6.68 5.67 0.16
CA CYS A 258 7.11 6.38 -1.03
C CYS A 258 8.08 5.49 -1.82
N GLY A 259 7.55 4.62 -2.68
CA GLY A 259 8.33 3.63 -3.41
C GLY A 259 8.15 2.18 -2.91
N PRO A 260 9.07 1.26 -3.26
CA PRO A 260 9.00 -0.14 -2.88
C PRO A 260 9.25 -0.37 -1.38
N ILE A 261 8.73 -1.47 -0.86
CA ILE A 261 9.01 -1.96 0.50
C ILE A 261 9.94 -3.16 0.40
N SER A 262 11.12 -3.04 1.00
CA SER A 262 12.11 -4.14 1.05
C SER A 262 11.55 -5.35 1.81
N ASP A 263 11.90 -6.55 1.33
CA ASP A 263 11.56 -7.81 1.99
C ASP A 263 12.13 -7.89 3.41
N SER A 264 13.29 -7.26 3.64
CA SER A 264 13.93 -7.16 4.96
C SER A 264 13.06 -6.46 6.02
N ARG A 265 12.07 -5.64 5.61
CA ARG A 265 11.13 -5.01 6.53
C ARG A 265 9.92 -5.88 6.86
N THR A 266 9.64 -6.92 6.07
CA THR A 266 8.46 -7.76 6.30
C THR A 266 8.74 -8.74 7.43
N VAL A 267 8.08 -8.54 8.56
CA VAL A 267 8.21 -9.40 9.73
C VAL A 267 7.47 -10.70 9.51
N ASP A 268 6.21 -10.59 9.09
CA ASP A 268 5.36 -11.75 8.86
C ASP A 268 4.24 -11.46 7.86
N VAL A 269 3.61 -12.52 7.37
CA VAL A 269 2.48 -12.45 6.46
C VAL A 269 1.49 -13.53 6.84
N TRP A 270 0.23 -13.15 7.00
CA TRP A 270 -0.82 -14.04 7.48
C TRP A 270 -1.99 -14.07 6.49
N PRO A 271 -2.59 -15.26 6.28
CA PRO A 271 -3.76 -15.40 5.42
C PRO A 271 -5.01 -14.87 6.10
N TRP A 272 -5.91 -14.32 5.29
CA TRP A 272 -7.29 -14.02 5.67
C TRP A 272 -8.23 -14.90 4.85
N ASP A 273 -8.99 -15.78 5.51
CA ASP A 273 -9.88 -16.75 4.85
C ASP A 273 -11.34 -16.27 4.70
N GLY A 274 -11.61 -14.99 5.01
CA GLY A 274 -12.95 -14.41 5.03
C GLY A 274 -13.64 -14.43 6.38
N LYS A 275 -13.14 -15.20 7.34
CA LYS A 275 -13.72 -15.33 8.69
C LYS A 275 -12.68 -15.12 9.78
N HIS A 276 -11.50 -15.68 9.59
CA HIS A 276 -10.43 -15.73 10.57
C HIS A 276 -9.13 -15.19 9.98
N PHE A 277 -8.43 -14.47 10.85
CA PHE A 277 -7.06 -14.02 10.62
C PHE A 277 -6.09 -14.97 11.31
N HIS A 278 -5.37 -15.77 10.52
CA HIS A 278 -4.55 -16.85 11.05
C HIS A 278 -3.13 -16.38 11.37
N THR A 279 -2.97 -15.81 12.57
CA THR A 279 -1.65 -15.37 13.10
C THR A 279 -0.83 -16.48 13.73
N THR A 280 -1.48 -17.61 14.03
CA THR A 280 -0.88 -18.79 14.64
C THR A 280 -1.17 -20.01 13.79
N ASP A 281 -0.42 -21.08 14.03
CA ASP A 281 -0.66 -22.34 13.34
C ASP A 281 -2.00 -22.94 13.79
N ALA A 282 -2.96 -23.01 12.86
CA ALA A 282 -4.27 -23.61 13.10
C ALA A 282 -4.24 -25.14 13.26
N GLY A 283 -3.11 -25.81 13.04
CA GLY A 283 -2.98 -27.27 13.06
C GLY A 283 -3.65 -27.98 11.87
N CYS A 284 -4.39 -27.25 11.04
CA CYS A 284 -5.05 -27.74 9.84
C CYS A 284 -4.71 -26.86 8.61
N PRO A 285 -4.87 -27.37 7.38
CA PRO A 285 -4.69 -26.56 6.18
C PRO A 285 -5.71 -25.41 6.12
N ILE A 286 -5.21 -24.18 6.01
CA ILE A 286 -6.04 -22.98 5.82
C ILE A 286 -6.43 -22.91 4.35
N ARG A 287 -7.72 -22.76 4.06
CA ARG A 287 -8.28 -22.72 2.71
C ARG A 287 -8.90 -21.36 2.40
N SER A 288 -8.83 -20.93 1.14
CA SER A 288 -9.62 -19.79 0.67
C SER A 288 -11.11 -20.15 0.61
N PHE A 289 -11.98 -19.14 0.46
CA PHE A 289 -13.43 -19.31 0.36
C PHE A 289 -13.88 -20.38 -0.65
N GLU A 290 -14.97 -21.08 -0.35
CA GLU A 290 -15.52 -22.18 -1.16
C GLU A 290 -15.91 -21.74 -2.60
N ASN A 291 -16.32 -20.48 -2.80
CA ASN A 291 -16.75 -19.99 -4.12
C ASN A 291 -15.60 -19.51 -5.03
N SER A 292 -14.32 -19.76 -4.71
CA SER A 292 -13.20 -19.40 -5.59
C SER A 292 -13.07 -20.27 -6.85
N GLY A 293 -13.94 -21.29 -7.01
CA GLY A 293 -13.94 -22.21 -8.16
C GLY A 293 -12.78 -23.21 -8.18
N GLN A 294 -11.73 -22.97 -7.39
CA GLN A 294 -10.61 -23.88 -7.14
C GLN A 294 -10.17 -23.78 -5.66
N PRO A 295 -9.86 -24.90 -4.98
CA PRO A 295 -9.35 -24.86 -3.62
C PRO A 295 -7.93 -24.29 -3.60
N TRP A 296 -7.75 -23.14 -2.96
CA TRP A 296 -6.43 -22.62 -2.59
C TRP A 296 -6.13 -22.98 -1.15
N ILE A 297 -4.87 -23.27 -0.88
CA ILE A 297 -4.34 -23.51 0.45
C ILE A 297 -3.25 -22.50 0.76
N TRP A 298 -3.17 -22.10 2.01
CA TRP A 298 -2.04 -21.30 2.48
C TRP A 298 -0.80 -22.18 2.60
N GLU A 299 0.26 -21.82 1.89
CA GLU A 299 1.58 -22.41 2.11
C GLU A 299 2.38 -21.55 3.09
N LYS A 300 2.69 -22.12 4.26
CA LYS A 300 3.29 -21.40 5.38
C LYS A 300 4.72 -20.97 5.13
N MET A 301 5.56 -21.82 4.52
CA MET A 301 6.97 -21.49 4.30
C MET A 301 7.13 -20.39 3.27
N LYS A 302 6.32 -20.45 2.21
CA LYS A 302 6.32 -19.43 1.15
C LYS A 302 5.47 -18.20 1.49
N LYS A 303 4.69 -18.26 2.57
CA LYS A 303 3.72 -17.25 3.00
C LYS A 303 2.83 -16.78 1.85
N MET A 304 2.25 -17.73 1.12
CA MET A 304 1.43 -17.44 -0.06
C MET A 304 0.29 -18.43 -0.23
N TRP A 305 -0.74 -17.99 -0.93
CA TRP A 305 -1.79 -18.88 -1.40
C TRP A 305 -1.29 -19.67 -2.62
N ILE A 306 -1.41 -21.00 -2.57
CA ILE A 306 -1.12 -21.90 -3.70
C ILE A 306 -2.33 -22.76 -4.05
N PRO A 307 -2.48 -23.22 -5.30
CA PRO A 307 -3.49 -24.20 -5.64
C PRO A 307 -3.27 -25.53 -4.88
N ASP A 308 -4.34 -26.13 -4.35
CA ASP A 308 -4.27 -27.37 -3.55
C ASP A 308 -3.64 -28.55 -4.33
N TRP A 309 -3.77 -28.56 -5.65
CA TRP A 309 -3.20 -29.61 -6.50
C TRP A 309 -1.66 -29.61 -6.55
N ILE A 310 -1.00 -28.47 -6.32
CA ILE A 310 0.47 -28.38 -6.27
C ILE A 310 1.03 -29.12 -5.04
N ARG A 311 0.28 -29.16 -3.92
CA ARG A 311 0.70 -29.91 -2.74
C ARG A 311 0.60 -31.41 -2.95
N LYS A 312 -0.44 -31.86 -3.67
CA LYS A 312 -0.67 -33.29 -3.94
C LYS A 312 0.46 -33.90 -4.77
N SER A 313 1.00 -33.18 -5.77
CA SER A 313 2.14 -33.68 -6.56
C SER A 313 3.42 -33.82 -5.73
N THR A 314 3.71 -32.84 -4.85
CA THR A 314 4.92 -32.86 -3.99
C THR A 314 4.88 -34.02 -2.99
N VAL A 315 3.70 -34.36 -2.45
CA VAL A 315 3.55 -35.52 -1.54
C VAL A 315 3.62 -36.83 -2.32
N MET A 316 3.07 -36.89 -3.54
CA MET A 316 3.12 -38.08 -4.38
C MET A 316 4.55 -38.43 -4.82
N ASP A 317 5.40 -37.44 -5.14
CA ASP A 317 6.81 -37.67 -5.49
C ASP A 317 7.64 -38.19 -4.31
N GLN A 318 7.35 -37.72 -3.09
CA GLN A 318 8.01 -38.25 -1.88
C GLN A 318 7.58 -39.68 -1.53
N THR A 319 6.34 -40.06 -1.86
CA THR A 319 5.88 -41.46 -1.76
C THR A 319 6.33 -42.35 -2.92
N GLY A 320 6.60 -41.76 -4.10
CA GLY A 320 7.14 -42.46 -5.27
C GLY A 320 8.57 -42.93 -5.05
N ASN A 321 9.38 -42.15 -4.34
CA ASN A 321 10.75 -42.54 -3.98
C ASN A 321 10.85 -43.55 -2.81
N LYS A 322 9.76 -43.77 -2.06
CA LYS A 322 9.71 -44.82 -1.02
C LYS A 322 9.18 -46.18 -1.51
N ARG A 323 8.79 -46.30 -2.79
CA ARG A 323 8.34 -47.58 -3.38
C ARG A 323 9.43 -48.40 -4.08
N ARG A 324 10.71 -48.03 -3.93
CA ARG A 324 11.86 -48.83 -4.41
C ARG A 324 12.77 -49.39 -3.32
N GLN A 325 12.43 -49.20 -2.05
CA GLN A 325 13.07 -49.88 -0.93
C GLN A 325 11.98 -50.28 0.06
N ASN A 326 11.99 -51.55 0.46
CA ASN A 326 11.07 -52.23 1.39
C ASN A 326 9.96 -53.06 0.70
N ASP A 327 10.37 -54.03 -0.12
CA ASP A 327 9.87 -55.40 0.11
C ASP A 327 10.62 -55.92 1.34
N ASP A 328 9.91 -55.99 2.46
CA ASP A 328 10.06 -56.96 3.56
C ASP A 328 9.55 -56.35 4.86
N GLY A 329 8.50 -56.98 5.42
CA GLY A 329 8.05 -56.74 6.80
C GLY A 329 6.59 -56.33 6.93
N GLN A 330 5.69 -57.31 6.79
CA GLN A 330 4.35 -57.23 7.38
C GLN A 330 4.45 -56.99 8.90
N VAL A 331 3.86 -55.90 9.39
CA VAL A 331 3.37 -55.83 10.77
C VAL A 331 2.03 -55.09 10.76
N GLU A 332 0.98 -55.83 11.13
CA GLU A 332 -0.36 -55.33 11.39
C GLU A 332 -0.36 -54.23 12.46
N CYS A 333 -1.11 -53.15 12.24
CA CYS A 333 -1.59 -52.32 13.34
C CYS A 333 -3.02 -51.83 13.10
N LYS A 334 -3.79 -51.88 14.18
CA LYS A 334 -5.24 -52.04 14.25
C LYS A 334 -6.03 -50.77 13.89
N ARG A 335 -7.18 -51.01 13.26
CA ARG A 335 -8.30 -50.07 13.07
C ARG A 335 -8.67 -49.34 14.37
N CYS A 336 -8.76 -48.01 14.30
CA CYS A 336 -9.63 -47.23 15.18
C CYS A 336 -10.75 -46.60 14.33
N LYS A 337 -11.94 -47.19 14.43
CA LYS A 337 -13.21 -46.65 13.91
C LYS A 337 -13.78 -45.69 14.97
N ALA A 338 -13.79 -44.39 14.71
CA ALA A 338 -14.61 -43.45 15.49
C ALA A 338 -14.77 -42.14 14.71
N CYS A 339 -15.74 -42.08 13.79
CA CYS A 339 -16.49 -40.86 13.43
C CYS A 339 -17.50 -41.15 12.31
N GLU A 340 -18.46 -42.04 12.58
CA GLU A 340 -19.71 -42.09 11.81
C GLU A 340 -20.82 -42.42 12.79
N ARG A 341 -21.63 -41.41 13.13
CA ARG A 341 -23.08 -41.48 13.37
C ARG A 341 -23.58 -40.19 14.01
N LYS A 342 -24.79 -39.80 13.57
CA LYS A 342 -25.71 -38.76 14.08
C LYS A 342 -25.49 -37.39 13.41
N ASN A 343 -26.40 -36.82 12.62
CA ASN A 343 -27.87 -36.89 12.66
C ASN A 343 -28.50 -36.77 11.27
N THR A 344 -29.36 -37.73 10.95
CA THR A 344 -30.56 -37.53 10.12
C THR A 344 -31.77 -37.80 11.00
N SER A 345 -32.81 -37.00 10.80
CA SER A 345 -34.22 -37.22 11.16
C SER A 345 -34.69 -36.75 12.55
N SER A 346 -35.30 -35.56 12.59
CA SER A 346 -36.75 -35.40 12.82
C SER A 346 -37.21 -34.08 12.24
#